data_AF-A0A943JMQ7-F1
#
_entry.id   AF-A0A943JMQ7-F1
#
_cell.length_a   1.000
_cell.length_b   1.000
_cell.length_c   1.000
_cell.angle_alpha   90.00
_cell.angle_beta   90.00
_cell.angle_gamma   90.00
#
_symmetry.space_group_name_H-M   'P 1'
#
loop_
_entity.id
_entity.type
_entity.pdbx_description
1 polymer ?
#
loop_
_entity_poly.entity_id
_entity_poly.type
_entity_poly.pdbx_seq_one_letter_code
_entity_poly.pdbx_strand_id
1 'polypeptide(L)'
;MKKAFKVIGIIVIVILVLVGGIFGFRKIKEVTMNNERRNAKTLMEYVKTHSYEYVDDSKDEMSFRGKDLKCVPLKDLKNENIKGIIRTYNETLIILLDDSSYLSLSLDNEKIYSNNQNCNKVDTKIKVKDIKKYKENYYIVSDDNKIYYIIINDNYEVAFEEMQTEYDLSSYILLKDDVQSIVELDTASNIGIVLKNDGSLYKQEYNANYNSDASKVIFSIKKEEIFLPNDEYGNILNAVLYYDYDKKEYEIRTLVTDKGYYYYGEVETEECVKYQDIKCEKKILESEIYKKFSKDIKYIGDNYTILSDNSIIETNYLTYSLDKDLRN
;
A
#
# COMPACT_ATOMS: atom_id res chain seq x y z
N MET A 1 52.72 33.54 23.65
CA MET A 1 52.22 33.22 22.29
C MET A 1 52.61 31.83 21.77
N LYS A 2 53.88 31.42 21.75
CA LYS A 2 54.29 30.11 21.16
C LYS A 2 53.64 28.84 21.78
N LYS A 3 53.31 28.84 23.08
CA LYS A 3 52.64 27.70 23.74
C LYS A 3 51.16 27.56 23.35
N ALA A 4 50.45 28.68 23.11
CA ALA A 4 49.05 28.65 22.70
C ALA A 4 48.86 28.09 21.28
N PHE A 5 49.76 28.46 20.35
CA PHE A 5 49.76 27.91 18.98
C PHE A 5 50.02 26.40 18.92
N LYS A 6 50.86 25.86 19.81
CA LYS A 6 51.11 24.42 19.90
C LYS A 6 49.88 23.65 20.40
N VAL A 7 49.14 24.19 21.36
CA VAL A 7 47.92 23.58 21.89
C VAL A 7 46.79 23.62 20.85
N ILE A 8 46.62 24.75 20.16
CA ILE A 8 45.64 24.88 19.07
C ILE A 8 45.94 23.89 17.92
N GLY A 9 47.21 23.75 17.53
CA GLY A 9 47.61 22.81 16.48
C GLY A 9 47.30 21.34 16.81
N ILE A 10 47.49 20.92 18.07
CA ILE A 10 47.15 19.56 18.52
C ILE A 10 45.63 19.34 18.52
N ILE A 11 44.85 20.33 18.97
CA ILE A 11 43.38 20.26 18.95
C ILE A 11 42.86 20.11 17.52
N VAL A 12 43.40 20.87 16.56
CA VAL A 12 43.00 20.79 15.14
C VAL A 12 43.32 19.42 14.54
N ILE A 13 44.46 18.82 14.86
CA ILE A 13 44.83 17.47 14.39
C ILE A 13 43.89 16.41 14.97
N VAL A 14 43.57 16.50 16.27
CA VAL A 14 42.62 15.56 16.90
C VAL A 14 41.23 15.69 16.30
N ILE A 15 40.75 16.91 16.03
CA ILE A 15 39.47 17.14 15.35
C ILE A 15 39.52 16.58 13.92
N LEU A 16 40.60 16.79 13.15
CA LEU A 16 40.73 16.25 11.80
C LEU A 16 40.78 14.71 11.76
N VAL A 17 41.41 14.07 12.75
CA VAL A 17 41.43 12.61 12.88
C VAL A 17 40.05 12.07 13.29
N LEU A 18 39.35 12.76 14.21
CA LEU A 18 37.98 12.39 14.58
C LEU A 18 37.01 12.57 13.41
N VAL A 19 37.08 13.70 12.71
CA VAL A 19 36.26 13.98 11.52
C VAL A 19 36.59 12.99 10.41
N GLY A 20 37.86 12.76 10.10
CA GLY A 20 38.29 11.77 9.11
C GLY A 20 37.91 10.33 9.48
N GLY A 21 37.95 9.97 10.76
CA GLY A 21 37.49 8.68 11.27
C GLY A 21 35.98 8.50 11.14
N ILE A 22 35.20 9.55 11.46
CA ILE A 22 33.73 9.55 11.30
C ILE A 22 33.34 9.45 9.82
N PHE A 23 33.99 10.21 8.93
CA PHE A 23 33.75 10.14 7.50
C PHE A 23 34.16 8.79 6.89
N GLY A 24 35.30 8.23 7.31
CA GLY A 24 35.75 6.91 6.87
C GLY A 24 34.81 5.80 7.32
N PHE A 25 34.36 5.84 8.58
CA PHE A 25 33.40 4.86 9.12
C PHE A 25 32.05 4.92 8.40
N ARG A 26 31.52 6.12 8.14
CA ARG A 26 30.28 6.31 7.36
C ARG A 26 30.40 5.72 5.97
N LYS A 27 31.50 5.98 5.25
CA LYS A 27 31.71 5.47 3.90
C LYS A 27 31.86 3.94 3.85
N ILE A 28 32.50 3.33 4.84
CA ILE A 28 32.60 1.86 4.94
C ILE A 28 31.23 1.24 5.22
N LYS A 29 30.43 1.85 6.11
CA LYS A 29 29.06 1.41 6.42
C LYS A 29 28.18 1.47 5.17
N GLU A 30 28.24 2.56 4.42
CA GLU A 30 27.53 2.74 3.15
C GLU A 30 27.88 1.66 2.11
N VAL A 31 29.18 1.41 1.88
CA VAL A 31 29.63 0.35 0.94
C VAL A 31 29.19 -1.05 1.39
N THR A 32 29.21 -1.31 2.70
CA THR A 32 28.77 -2.60 3.26
C THR A 32 27.28 -2.81 3.04
N MET A 33 26.46 -1.79 3.33
CA MET A 33 25.01 -1.82 3.12
C MET A 33 24.64 -2.00 1.64
N ASN A 34 25.34 -1.31 0.74
CA ASN A 34 25.11 -1.47 -0.71
C ASN A 34 25.43 -2.90 -1.17
N ASN A 35 26.48 -3.52 -0.62
CA ASN A 35 26.80 -4.92 -0.90
C ASN A 35 25.74 -5.88 -0.32
N GLU A 36 25.20 -5.61 0.87
CA GLU A 36 24.12 -6.42 1.45
C GLU A 36 22.82 -6.30 0.62
N ARG A 37 22.43 -5.10 0.21
CA ARG A 37 21.31 -4.84 -0.73
C ARG A 37 21.46 -5.65 -2.01
N ARG A 38 22.67 -5.64 -2.57
CA ARG A 38 22.97 -6.34 -3.83
C ARG A 38 22.82 -7.84 -3.73
N ASN A 39 23.23 -8.39 -2.60
CA ASN A 39 23.22 -9.82 -2.37
C ASN A 39 21.96 -10.31 -1.63
N ALA A 40 20.99 -9.43 -1.38
CA ALA A 40 19.71 -9.80 -0.77
C ALA A 40 19.02 -10.86 -1.61
N LYS A 41 18.74 -12.01 -0.99
CA LYS A 41 18.11 -13.17 -1.62
C LYS A 41 16.60 -13.13 -1.51
N THR A 42 16.09 -12.39 -0.52
CA THR A 42 14.66 -12.20 -0.29
C THR A 42 14.29 -10.72 -0.23
N LEU A 43 13.03 -10.39 -0.52
CA LEU A 43 12.51 -9.04 -0.36
C LEU A 43 12.68 -8.53 1.08
N MET A 44 12.48 -9.38 2.08
CA MET A 44 12.65 -9.02 3.49
C MET A 44 14.10 -8.63 3.82
N GLU A 45 15.10 -9.35 3.29
CA GLU A 45 16.51 -8.96 3.42
C GLU A 45 16.77 -7.60 2.75
N TYR A 46 16.22 -7.39 1.56
CA TYR A 46 16.36 -6.13 0.82
C TYR A 46 15.77 -4.93 1.58
N VAL A 47 14.54 -5.06 2.09
CA VAL A 47 13.87 -3.98 2.84
C VAL A 47 14.64 -3.64 4.12
N LYS A 48 15.18 -4.64 4.84
CA LYS A 48 16.06 -4.42 6.02
C LYS A 48 17.22 -3.51 5.72
N THR A 49 17.86 -3.71 4.58
CA THR A 49 19.01 -2.89 4.21
C THR A 49 18.62 -1.47 3.77
N HIS A 50 17.36 -1.22 3.39
CA HIS A 50 16.84 0.13 3.07
C HIS A 50 16.46 0.94 4.32
N SER A 51 15.89 0.31 5.35
CA SER A 51 15.54 1.01 6.59
C SER A 51 16.77 1.56 7.32
N TYR A 52 17.95 0.94 7.17
CA TYR A 52 19.19 1.39 7.80
C TYR A 52 19.76 2.70 7.24
N GLU A 53 19.33 3.18 6.07
CA GLU A 53 19.78 4.48 5.53
C GLU A 53 19.25 5.68 6.34
N TYR A 54 18.25 5.47 7.20
CA TYR A 54 17.63 6.50 8.06
C TYR A 54 17.95 6.34 9.56
N VAL A 55 18.81 5.39 9.96
CA VAL A 55 19.15 5.17 11.38
C VAL A 55 20.32 6.06 11.78
N ASP A 56 19.98 7.29 12.18
CA ASP A 56 20.76 8.04 13.15
C ASP A 56 20.65 7.31 14.50
N ASP A 57 21.79 7.10 15.15
CA ASP A 57 22.11 6.08 16.16
C ASP A 57 21.45 6.31 17.55
N SER A 58 20.24 6.89 17.62
CA SER A 58 19.66 7.34 18.90
C SER A 58 18.14 7.24 19.07
N LYS A 59 17.41 6.66 18.12
CA LYS A 59 15.96 6.42 18.29
C LYS A 59 15.60 5.04 17.74
N ASP A 60 15.15 4.20 18.66
CA ASP A 60 14.31 3.00 18.54
C ASP A 60 14.28 2.27 17.19
N GLU A 61 14.55 0.97 17.25
CA GLU A 61 14.31 -0.08 16.25
C GLU A 61 13.10 0.20 15.32
N MET A 62 13.28 1.06 14.31
CA MET A 62 12.19 1.41 13.42
C MET A 62 12.09 0.40 12.27
N SER A 63 10.92 -0.26 12.29
CA SER A 63 10.10 -0.66 11.14
C SER A 63 10.26 -2.06 10.52
N PHE A 64 10.46 -3.11 11.33
CA PHE A 64 10.02 -4.47 10.95
C PHE A 64 8.97 -4.98 11.91
N ARG A 65 7.74 -4.51 11.69
CA ARG A 65 6.59 -4.80 12.55
C ARG A 65 6.03 -6.21 12.37
N GLY A 66 6.59 -7.06 11.49
CA GLY A 66 6.00 -8.36 11.17
C GLY A 66 6.97 -9.53 10.99
N LYS A 67 8.20 -9.44 11.53
CA LYS A 67 9.16 -10.54 11.43
C LYS A 67 8.91 -11.58 12.53
N ASP A 68 8.98 -12.85 12.16
CA ASP A 68 8.88 -14.01 13.08
C ASP A 68 7.53 -14.12 13.82
N LEU A 69 6.46 -13.54 13.25
CA LEU A 69 5.10 -13.61 13.79
C LEU A 69 4.62 -15.06 13.89
N LYS A 70 4.19 -15.47 15.09
CA LYS A 70 3.55 -16.76 15.31
C LYS A 70 2.09 -16.65 14.93
N CYS A 71 1.76 -16.85 13.65
CA CYS A 71 0.38 -16.90 13.19
C CYS A 71 0.17 -18.08 12.24
N VAL A 72 -0.32 -19.20 12.78
CA VAL A 72 -0.61 -20.41 11.99
C VAL A 72 -1.66 -20.12 10.90
N PRO A 73 -2.79 -19.44 11.18
CA PRO A 73 -3.76 -19.09 10.14
C PRO A 73 -3.17 -18.31 8.97
N LEU A 74 -2.24 -17.38 9.20
CA LEU A 74 -1.61 -16.59 8.14
C LEU A 74 -0.67 -17.44 7.27
N LYS A 75 -0.01 -18.43 7.88
CA LYS A 75 0.89 -19.34 7.16
C LYS A 75 0.16 -20.18 6.11
N ASP A 76 -1.02 -20.69 6.48
CA ASP A 76 -1.83 -21.53 5.61
C ASP A 76 -2.72 -20.72 4.65
N LEU A 77 -2.79 -19.40 4.85
CA LEU A 77 -3.59 -18.49 4.05
C LEU A 77 -3.01 -18.33 2.65
N LYS A 78 -3.86 -18.56 1.65
CA LYS A 78 -3.55 -18.34 0.24
C LYS A 78 -4.01 -16.94 -0.22
N ASN A 79 -3.41 -16.46 -1.31
CA ASN A 79 -3.70 -15.14 -1.86
C ASN A 79 -5.18 -14.98 -2.22
N GLU A 80 -5.79 -15.99 -2.85
CA GLU A 80 -7.19 -15.96 -3.27
C GLU A 80 -8.19 -15.77 -2.12
N ASN A 81 -7.79 -16.13 -0.89
CA ASN A 81 -8.62 -15.97 0.29
C ASN A 81 -8.47 -14.60 0.96
N ILE A 82 -7.52 -13.77 0.53
CA ILE A 82 -7.29 -12.43 1.09
C ILE A 82 -8.04 -11.41 0.24
N LYS A 83 -8.98 -10.69 0.87
CA LYS A 83 -9.69 -9.57 0.21
C LYS A 83 -9.03 -8.24 0.48
N GLY A 84 -8.45 -8.07 1.65
CA GLY A 84 -7.96 -6.76 2.08
C GLY A 84 -7.10 -6.78 3.31
N ILE A 85 -6.30 -5.73 3.46
CA ILE A 85 -5.59 -5.40 4.70
C ILE A 85 -6.07 -4.02 5.16
N ILE A 86 -6.54 -3.96 6.40
CA ILE A 86 -7.03 -2.74 7.05
C ILE A 86 -6.13 -2.46 8.24
N ARG A 87 -5.61 -1.24 8.30
CA ARG A 87 -4.75 -0.80 9.40
C ARG A 87 -5.61 -0.29 10.56
N THR A 88 -5.32 -0.73 11.78
CA THR A 88 -5.83 -0.08 13.00
C THR A 88 -4.79 0.89 13.57
N TYR A 89 -5.20 1.81 14.44
CA TYR A 89 -4.27 2.77 15.06
C TYR A 89 -3.27 2.14 16.05
N ASN A 90 -3.53 0.94 16.59
CA ASN A 90 -2.75 0.32 17.67
C ASN A 90 -1.89 -0.86 17.23
N GLU A 91 -1.17 -0.70 16.12
CA GLU A 91 -0.22 -1.71 15.63
C GLU A 91 -0.86 -3.09 15.38
N THR A 92 -2.18 -3.11 15.18
CA THR A 92 -2.92 -4.30 14.78
C THR A 92 -3.33 -4.15 13.32
N LEU A 93 -3.13 -5.20 12.53
CA LEU A 93 -3.64 -5.29 11.16
C LEU A 93 -4.82 -6.25 11.14
N ILE A 94 -5.83 -5.88 10.37
CA ILE A 94 -6.96 -6.76 10.06
C ILE A 94 -6.76 -7.27 8.64
N ILE A 95 -6.62 -8.57 8.48
CA ILE A 95 -6.61 -9.23 7.17
C ILE A 95 -8.01 -9.77 6.94
N LEU A 96 -8.76 -9.10 6.05
CA LEU A 96 -10.12 -9.49 5.68
C LEU A 96 -10.07 -10.64 4.69
N LEU A 97 -10.85 -11.68 4.97
CA LEU A 97 -10.94 -12.87 4.15
C LEU A 97 -12.17 -12.85 3.23
N ASP A 98 -12.16 -13.72 2.22
CA ASP A 98 -13.21 -13.87 1.21
C ASP A 98 -14.59 -14.28 1.76
N ASP A 99 -14.62 -14.93 2.91
CA ASP A 99 -15.83 -15.32 3.64
C ASP A 99 -16.30 -14.28 4.68
N SER A 100 -15.74 -13.06 4.65
CA SER A 100 -15.89 -11.96 5.63
C SER A 100 -15.29 -12.19 7.01
N SER A 101 -14.81 -13.40 7.33
CA SER A 101 -13.99 -13.60 8.52
C SER A 101 -12.71 -12.77 8.40
N TYR A 102 -12.03 -12.54 9.52
CA TYR A 102 -10.80 -11.77 9.50
C TYR A 102 -9.77 -12.33 10.46
N LEU A 103 -8.50 -12.10 10.13
CA LEU A 103 -7.39 -12.28 11.07
C LEU A 103 -7.07 -10.93 11.71
N SER A 104 -7.21 -10.86 13.03
CA SER A 104 -6.67 -9.76 13.81
C SER A 104 -5.23 -10.09 14.16
N LEU A 105 -4.27 -9.36 13.58
CA LEU A 105 -2.84 -9.62 13.70
C LEU A 105 -2.18 -8.50 14.49
N SER A 106 -1.65 -8.82 15.67
CA SER A 106 -0.79 -7.92 16.41
C SER A 106 0.61 -7.93 15.79
N LEU A 107 1.10 -6.73 15.47
CA LEU A 107 2.47 -6.52 15.00
C LEU A 107 3.48 -6.36 16.14
N ASP A 108 3.00 -6.32 17.38
CA ASP A 108 3.82 -6.25 18.58
C ASP A 108 4.14 -7.69 19.03
N ASN A 109 5.42 -8.08 18.95
CA ASN A 109 5.88 -9.41 19.33
C ASN A 109 5.72 -9.71 20.83
N GLU A 110 5.53 -8.68 21.67
CA GLU A 110 5.26 -8.84 23.10
C GLU A 110 3.75 -9.04 23.39
N LYS A 111 2.87 -8.65 22.46
CA LYS A 111 1.42 -8.81 22.58
C LYS A 111 0.93 -10.01 21.76
N ILE A 112 0.72 -11.13 22.42
CA ILE A 112 0.09 -12.33 21.84
C ILE A 112 -1.34 -12.50 22.36
N TYR A 113 -2.19 -13.13 21.55
CA TYR A 113 -3.52 -13.54 21.96
C TYR A 113 -3.47 -14.74 22.90
N SER A 114 -4.58 -15.03 23.58
CA SER A 114 -4.72 -16.14 24.54
C SER A 114 -4.48 -17.54 23.95
N ASN A 115 -4.47 -17.65 22.62
CA ASN A 115 -4.12 -18.84 21.86
C ASN A 115 -2.59 -19.02 21.65
N ASN A 116 -1.76 -18.17 22.29
CA ASN A 116 -0.30 -18.12 22.16
C ASN A 116 0.21 -17.77 20.75
N GLN A 117 -0.57 -17.03 19.97
CA GLN A 117 -0.22 -16.57 18.62
C GLN A 117 -0.29 -15.03 18.54
N ASN A 118 0.42 -14.44 17.58
CA ASN A 118 0.31 -13.02 17.25
C ASN A 118 -1.00 -12.70 16.51
N CYS A 119 -1.82 -13.70 16.21
CA CYS A 119 -3.10 -13.48 15.54
C CYS A 119 -4.24 -14.27 16.16
N ASN A 120 -5.44 -13.75 15.93
CA ASN A 120 -6.69 -14.44 16.20
C ASN A 120 -7.59 -14.38 14.97
N LYS A 121 -8.13 -15.52 14.56
CA LYS A 121 -9.19 -15.56 13.54
C LYS A 121 -10.52 -15.26 14.21
N VAL A 122 -11.30 -14.38 13.61
CA VAL A 122 -12.66 -14.07 14.04
C VAL A 122 -13.60 -14.36 12.90
N ASP A 123 -14.49 -15.33 13.10
CA ASP A 123 -15.53 -15.65 12.14
C ASP A 123 -16.72 -14.68 12.29
N THR A 124 -17.36 -14.36 11.18
CA THR A 124 -18.60 -13.56 11.18
C THR A 124 -19.80 -14.43 10.87
N LYS A 125 -21.00 -13.89 11.11
CA LYS A 125 -22.28 -14.53 10.76
C LYS A 125 -22.83 -14.03 9.42
N ILE A 126 -22.13 -13.12 8.74
CA ILE A 126 -22.62 -12.52 7.49
C ILE A 126 -22.43 -13.54 6.38
N LYS A 127 -23.51 -13.87 5.67
CA LYS A 127 -23.42 -14.71 4.46
C LYS A 127 -23.01 -13.84 3.30
N VAL A 128 -21.81 -14.05 2.80
CA VAL A 128 -21.16 -13.18 1.81
C VAL A 128 -21.55 -13.58 0.39
N LYS A 129 -22.07 -12.63 -0.37
CA LYS A 129 -22.17 -12.70 -1.82
C LYS A 129 -20.87 -12.20 -2.46
N ASP A 130 -20.38 -11.05 -1.99
CA ASP A 130 -19.14 -10.44 -2.49
C ASP A 130 -18.51 -9.49 -1.46
N ILE A 131 -17.22 -9.19 -1.64
CA ILE A 131 -16.48 -8.21 -0.84
C ILE A 131 -15.80 -7.24 -1.80
N LYS A 132 -16.21 -5.99 -1.70
CA LYS A 132 -15.79 -4.91 -2.60
C LYS A 132 -15.06 -3.84 -1.83
N LYS A 133 -14.26 -3.07 -2.55
CA LYS A 133 -13.46 -2.00 -1.97
C LYS A 133 -13.98 -0.64 -2.41
N TYR A 134 -13.98 0.33 -1.51
CA TYR A 134 -14.15 1.74 -1.84
C TYR A 134 -13.28 2.58 -0.91
N LYS A 135 -12.34 3.34 -1.49
CA LYS A 135 -11.23 4.00 -0.78
C LYS A 135 -10.44 3.01 0.07
N GLU A 136 -10.11 3.38 1.32
CA GLU A 136 -9.36 2.56 2.26
C GLU A 136 -10.22 1.51 2.98
N ASN A 137 -11.53 1.44 2.68
CA ASN A 137 -12.49 0.56 3.33
C ASN A 137 -12.95 -0.60 2.44
N TYR A 138 -13.44 -1.65 3.10
CA TYR A 138 -14.04 -2.82 2.47
C TYR A 138 -15.51 -2.93 2.88
N TYR A 139 -16.31 -3.36 1.91
CA TYR A 139 -17.75 -3.44 1.98
C TYR A 139 -18.17 -4.86 1.64
N ILE A 140 -18.87 -5.51 2.56
CA ILE A 140 -19.41 -6.86 2.37
C ILE A 140 -20.81 -6.72 1.81
N VAL A 141 -21.01 -7.25 0.61
CA VAL A 141 -22.34 -7.44 0.02
C VAL A 141 -22.80 -8.82 0.44
N SER A 142 -23.88 -8.90 1.20
CA SER A 142 -24.46 -10.17 1.64
C SER A 142 -25.38 -10.79 0.59
N ASP A 143 -25.74 -12.06 0.79
CA ASP A 143 -26.67 -12.79 -0.09
C ASP A 143 -28.05 -12.13 -0.26
N ASP A 144 -28.49 -11.38 0.75
CA ASP A 144 -29.74 -10.59 0.72
C ASP A 144 -29.54 -9.16 0.19
N ASN A 145 -28.41 -8.88 -0.45
CA ASN A 145 -28.00 -7.59 -1.03
C ASN A 145 -27.94 -6.44 -0.01
N LYS A 146 -27.73 -6.73 1.26
CA LYS A 146 -27.34 -5.72 2.24
C LYS A 146 -25.85 -5.44 2.09
N ILE A 147 -25.47 -4.21 2.41
CA ILE A 147 -24.07 -3.80 2.40
C ILE A 147 -23.66 -3.55 3.84
N TYR A 148 -22.57 -4.19 4.26
CA TYR A 148 -21.95 -3.94 5.56
C TYR A 148 -20.60 -3.28 5.34
N TYR A 149 -20.31 -2.21 6.07
CA TYR A 149 -18.98 -1.61 6.10
C TYR A 149 -18.28 -1.94 7.41
N ILE A 150 -16.95 -2.05 7.31
CA ILE A 150 -16.12 -2.38 8.46
C ILE A 150 -15.85 -1.11 9.26
N ILE A 151 -16.06 -1.19 10.57
CA ILE A 151 -15.70 -0.15 11.53
C ILE A 151 -14.73 -0.73 12.52
N ILE A 152 -13.72 0.07 12.86
CA ILE A 152 -12.82 -0.19 13.98
C ILE A 152 -13.22 0.80 15.07
N ASN A 153 -13.76 0.29 16.18
CA ASN A 153 -14.17 1.15 17.29
C ASN A 153 -12.96 1.67 18.10
N ASP A 154 -13.21 2.53 19.08
CA ASP A 154 -12.16 3.12 19.94
C ASP A 154 -11.36 2.07 20.74
N ASN A 155 -11.93 0.87 20.93
CA ASN A 155 -11.25 -0.27 21.56
C ASN A 155 -10.51 -1.17 20.56
N TYR A 156 -10.41 -0.74 19.29
CA TYR A 156 -9.78 -1.47 18.19
C TYR A 156 -10.45 -2.81 17.84
N GLU A 157 -11.71 -2.97 18.23
CA GLU A 157 -12.52 -4.11 17.83
C GLU A 157 -13.18 -3.83 16.49
N VAL A 158 -13.23 -4.87 15.65
CA VAL A 158 -13.87 -4.81 14.35
C VAL A 158 -15.37 -5.07 14.52
N ALA A 159 -16.18 -4.14 14.05
CA ALA A 159 -17.62 -4.26 13.92
C ALA A 159 -18.03 -4.13 12.45
N PHE A 160 -19.19 -4.69 12.13
CA PHE A 160 -19.82 -4.58 10.82
C PHE A 160 -21.13 -3.82 10.98
N GLU A 161 -21.23 -2.67 10.34
CA GLU A 161 -22.46 -1.87 10.35
C GLU A 161 -23.17 -1.96 9.01
N GLU A 162 -24.49 -2.18 9.06
CA GLU A 162 -25.34 -2.18 7.87
C GLU A 162 -25.47 -0.76 7.33
N MET A 163 -25.07 -0.56 6.08
CA MET A 163 -25.21 0.70 5.38
C MET A 163 -26.67 0.89 4.95
N GLN A 164 -27.21 2.10 5.15
CA GLN A 164 -28.50 2.44 4.55
C GLN A 164 -28.31 2.73 3.05
N THR A 165 -28.77 1.82 2.21
CA THR A 165 -28.47 1.79 0.77
C THR A 165 -29.36 2.70 -0.09
N GLU A 166 -30.44 3.26 0.45
CA GLU A 166 -31.51 3.88 -0.34
C GLU A 166 -31.18 5.27 -0.93
N TYR A 167 -29.98 5.81 -0.66
CA TYR A 167 -29.63 7.21 -0.95
C TYR A 167 -28.26 7.45 -1.59
N ASP A 168 -27.35 6.47 -1.55
CA ASP A 168 -25.95 6.73 -1.90
C ASP A 168 -25.57 6.10 -3.23
N LEU A 169 -24.96 6.93 -4.10
CA LEU A 169 -24.37 6.49 -5.36
C LEU A 169 -23.34 5.36 -5.11
N SER A 170 -22.57 5.42 -4.01
CA SER A 170 -21.61 4.36 -3.70
C SER A 170 -22.29 3.01 -3.48
N SER A 171 -23.43 2.96 -2.77
CA SER A 171 -24.21 1.74 -2.59
C SER A 171 -24.75 1.20 -3.90
N TYR A 172 -25.28 2.08 -4.76
CA TYR A 172 -25.76 1.69 -6.08
C TYR A 172 -24.66 1.03 -6.91
N ILE A 173 -23.45 1.57 -6.89
CA ILE A 173 -22.30 1.03 -7.63
C ILE A 173 -21.80 -0.29 -7.01
N LEU A 174 -21.68 -0.37 -5.69
CA LEU A 174 -21.24 -1.56 -4.98
C LEU A 174 -22.18 -2.76 -5.21
N LEU A 175 -23.46 -2.54 -5.46
CA LEU A 175 -24.41 -3.63 -5.76
C LEU A 175 -24.31 -4.19 -7.18
N LYS A 176 -23.57 -3.56 -8.10
CA LYS A 176 -23.47 -4.02 -9.50
C LYS A 176 -22.53 -5.21 -9.61
N ASP A 177 -23.00 -6.32 -10.16
CA ASP A 177 -22.22 -7.57 -10.23
C ASP A 177 -20.95 -7.45 -11.09
N ASP A 178 -20.88 -6.49 -12.03
CA ASP A 178 -19.72 -6.25 -12.89
C ASP A 178 -18.61 -5.43 -12.25
N VAL A 179 -18.85 -4.83 -11.07
CA VAL A 179 -17.92 -3.93 -10.37
C VAL A 179 -17.21 -4.67 -9.24
N GLN A 180 -15.88 -4.64 -9.25
CA GLN A 180 -15.01 -5.18 -8.19
C GLN A 180 -14.75 -4.14 -7.09
N SER A 181 -14.49 -2.89 -7.48
CA SER A 181 -14.22 -1.80 -6.55
C SER A 181 -14.56 -0.43 -7.11
N ILE A 182 -14.81 0.52 -6.22
CA ILE A 182 -14.86 1.94 -6.52
C ILE A 182 -13.49 2.50 -6.19
N VAL A 183 -12.77 2.96 -7.21
CA VAL A 183 -11.43 3.53 -7.05
C VAL A 183 -11.54 4.98 -6.61
N GLU A 184 -12.38 5.76 -7.28
CA GLU A 184 -12.69 7.14 -6.91
C GLU A 184 -14.17 7.47 -7.14
N LEU A 185 -14.72 8.39 -6.34
CA LEU A 185 -16.10 8.84 -6.47
C LEU A 185 -16.23 10.32 -6.14
N ASP A 186 -16.63 11.11 -7.14
CA ASP A 186 -17.11 12.48 -6.97
C ASP A 186 -18.64 12.47 -6.92
N THR A 187 -19.18 12.54 -5.70
CA THR A 187 -20.63 12.58 -5.46
C THR A 187 -21.28 13.89 -5.87
N ALA A 188 -20.53 15.00 -5.98
CA ALA A 188 -21.09 16.28 -6.42
C ALA A 188 -21.40 16.28 -7.91
N SER A 189 -20.52 15.66 -8.70
CA SER A 189 -20.70 15.51 -10.15
C SER A 189 -21.37 14.19 -10.55
N ASN A 190 -21.61 13.28 -9.61
CA ASN A 190 -22.03 11.89 -9.84
C ASN A 190 -21.11 11.19 -10.86
N ILE A 191 -19.79 11.23 -10.60
CA ILE A 191 -18.78 10.58 -11.44
C ILE A 191 -18.01 9.58 -10.58
N GLY A 192 -17.95 8.33 -11.02
CA GLY A 192 -17.15 7.27 -10.39
C GLY A 192 -16.07 6.75 -11.34
N ILE A 193 -14.90 6.43 -10.81
CA ILE A 193 -13.93 5.55 -11.48
C ILE A 193 -14.00 4.19 -10.79
N VAL A 194 -14.40 3.16 -11.54
CA VAL A 194 -14.66 1.82 -11.01
C VAL A 194 -13.74 0.80 -11.69
N LEU A 195 -13.26 -0.17 -10.91
CA LEU A 195 -12.62 -1.37 -11.44
C LEU A 195 -13.70 -2.42 -11.70
N LYS A 196 -13.76 -2.92 -12.94
CA LYS A 196 -14.68 -4.00 -13.31
C LYS A 196 -13.98 -5.36 -13.29
N ASN A 197 -14.79 -6.42 -13.25
CA ASN A 197 -14.32 -7.80 -13.23
C ASN A 197 -13.57 -8.23 -14.51
N ASP A 198 -13.66 -7.44 -15.58
CA ASP A 198 -12.85 -7.63 -16.78
C ASP A 198 -11.39 -7.14 -16.62
N GLY A 199 -11.05 -6.57 -15.46
CA GLY A 199 -9.72 -6.08 -15.14
C GLY A 199 -9.41 -4.70 -15.71
N SER A 200 -10.40 -3.93 -16.18
CA SER A 200 -10.23 -2.55 -16.68
C SER A 200 -10.86 -1.51 -15.76
N LEU A 201 -10.34 -0.28 -15.79
CA LEU A 201 -10.92 0.87 -15.09
C LEU A 201 -11.88 1.62 -16.01
N TYR A 202 -13.06 1.95 -15.50
CA TYR A 202 -14.10 2.68 -16.20
C TYR A 202 -14.45 3.97 -15.48
N LYS A 203 -14.55 5.07 -16.23
CA LYS A 203 -15.17 6.31 -15.76
C LYS A 203 -16.66 6.26 -16.08
N GLN A 204 -17.50 6.31 -15.05
CA GLN A 204 -18.96 6.27 -15.15
C GLN A 204 -19.54 7.61 -14.67
N GLU A 205 -20.39 8.23 -15.50
CA GLU A 205 -21.22 9.38 -15.13
C GLU A 205 -22.65 8.88 -14.89
N TYR A 206 -23.32 9.40 -13.85
CA TYR A 206 -24.69 8.99 -13.50
C TYR A 206 -25.67 10.15 -13.51
N ASN A 207 -26.91 9.85 -13.92
CA ASN A 207 -28.06 10.69 -13.65
C ASN A 207 -28.65 10.30 -12.30
N ALA A 208 -28.92 11.29 -11.44
CA ALA A 208 -29.64 11.11 -10.19
C ALA A 208 -31.10 11.60 -10.35
N ASN A 209 -32.04 10.66 -10.31
CA ASN A 209 -33.47 10.97 -10.36
C ASN A 209 -34.04 10.92 -8.94
N TYR A 210 -34.41 12.09 -8.42
CA TYR A 210 -35.04 12.22 -7.11
C TYR A 210 -36.53 11.92 -7.24
N ASN A 211 -37.02 10.95 -6.48
CA ASN A 211 -38.45 10.71 -6.39
C ASN A 211 -39.15 11.89 -5.69
N SER A 212 -40.45 12.11 -5.96
CA SER A 212 -41.23 13.26 -5.44
C SER A 212 -41.25 13.37 -3.92
N ASP A 213 -41.10 12.24 -3.23
CA ASP A 213 -41.09 12.17 -1.77
C ASP A 213 -39.67 12.29 -1.17
N ALA A 214 -38.64 12.55 -1.99
CA ALA A 214 -37.21 12.61 -1.65
C ALA A 214 -36.65 11.40 -0.87
N SER A 215 -37.45 10.34 -0.73
CA SER A 215 -37.16 9.18 0.11
C SER A 215 -36.30 8.13 -0.57
N LYS A 216 -36.05 8.25 -1.88
CA LYS A 216 -35.16 7.37 -2.67
C LYS A 216 -34.57 8.12 -3.86
N VAL A 217 -33.30 7.85 -4.17
CA VAL A 217 -32.63 8.33 -5.39
C VAL A 217 -32.43 7.15 -6.34
N ILE A 218 -32.89 7.31 -7.58
CA ILE A 218 -32.66 6.30 -8.63
C ILE A 218 -31.50 6.78 -9.50
N PHE A 219 -30.40 6.02 -9.46
CA PHE A 219 -29.24 6.27 -10.31
C PHE A 219 -29.34 5.48 -11.62
N SER A 220 -28.86 6.08 -12.71
CA SER A 220 -28.69 5.39 -13.99
C SER A 220 -27.40 5.87 -14.67
N ILE A 221 -26.72 4.97 -15.38
CA ILE A 221 -25.51 5.33 -16.12
C ILE A 221 -25.92 6.25 -17.28
N LYS A 222 -25.38 7.46 -17.27
CA LYS A 222 -25.49 8.44 -18.35
C LYS A 222 -24.41 8.19 -19.40
N LYS A 223 -23.19 7.91 -18.96
CA LYS A 223 -22.01 7.72 -19.80
C LYS A 223 -21.06 6.73 -19.13
N GLU A 224 -20.43 5.88 -19.92
CA GLU A 224 -19.37 4.98 -19.47
C GLU A 224 -18.24 4.98 -20.50
N GLU A 225 -17.02 5.17 -20.03
CA GLU A 225 -15.82 5.23 -20.86
C GLU A 225 -14.71 4.42 -20.20
N ILE A 226 -13.87 3.78 -21.00
CA ILE A 226 -12.66 3.14 -20.48
C ILE A 226 -11.71 4.26 -20.03
N PHE A 227 -11.37 4.26 -18.75
CA PHE A 227 -10.39 5.16 -18.15
C PHE A 227 -8.97 4.57 -18.32
N LEU A 228 -8.81 3.28 -18.03
CA LEU A 228 -7.57 2.55 -18.28
C LEU A 228 -7.91 1.12 -18.74
N PRO A 229 -7.58 0.74 -19.98
CA PRO A 229 -7.75 -0.63 -20.46
C PRO A 229 -6.71 -1.58 -19.84
N ASN A 230 -7.01 -2.88 -19.88
CA ASN A 230 -6.15 -3.95 -19.35
C ASN A 230 -5.12 -4.50 -20.37
N ASP A 231 -5.10 -3.99 -21.60
CA ASP A 231 -4.24 -4.48 -22.67
C ASP A 231 -2.75 -4.17 -22.41
N GLU A 232 -2.45 -2.94 -22.00
CA GLU A 232 -1.10 -2.47 -21.70
C GLU A 232 -0.54 -3.13 -20.42
N TYR A 233 -1.28 -3.00 -19.31
CA TYR A 233 -0.77 -3.37 -17.97
C TYR A 233 -1.21 -4.75 -17.48
N GLY A 234 -2.09 -5.45 -18.20
CA GLY A 234 -2.72 -6.69 -17.73
C GLY A 234 -4.00 -6.44 -16.93
N ASN A 235 -4.62 -7.51 -16.42
CA ASN A 235 -5.83 -7.41 -15.63
C ASN A 235 -5.55 -6.66 -14.33
N ILE A 236 -6.17 -5.51 -14.15
CA ILE A 236 -6.01 -4.67 -12.98
C ILE A 236 -6.72 -5.35 -11.81
N LEU A 237 -5.99 -5.56 -10.72
CA LEU A 237 -6.48 -6.15 -9.47
C LEU A 237 -6.78 -5.07 -8.44
N ASN A 238 -6.02 -3.98 -8.47
CA ASN A 238 -6.18 -2.84 -7.58
C ASN A 238 -5.53 -1.60 -8.21
N ALA A 239 -6.13 -0.44 -7.95
CA ALA A 239 -5.62 0.85 -8.40
C ALA A 239 -5.76 1.87 -7.27
N VAL A 240 -4.79 2.78 -7.18
CA VAL A 240 -4.87 3.99 -6.37
C VAL A 240 -4.65 5.16 -7.31
N LEU A 241 -5.54 6.15 -7.24
CA LEU A 241 -5.46 7.35 -8.06
C LEU A 241 -5.04 8.54 -7.21
N TYR A 242 -4.64 9.62 -7.88
CA TYR A 242 -4.55 10.94 -7.27
C TYR A 242 -5.16 11.96 -8.23
N TYR A 243 -5.68 13.05 -7.68
CA TYR A 243 -6.22 14.14 -8.51
C TYR A 243 -5.09 15.12 -8.87
N ASP A 244 -4.80 15.24 -10.16
CA ASP A 244 -3.90 16.27 -10.69
C ASP A 244 -4.69 17.58 -10.80
N TYR A 245 -4.38 18.54 -9.93
CA TYR A 245 -5.05 19.84 -9.89
C TYR A 245 -4.74 20.73 -11.11
N ASP A 246 -3.59 20.57 -11.74
CA ASP A 246 -3.19 21.35 -12.91
C ASP A 246 -3.95 20.88 -14.15
N LYS A 247 -4.10 19.55 -14.31
CA LYS A 247 -4.86 18.93 -15.40
C LYS A 247 -6.36 18.85 -15.13
N LYS A 248 -6.76 18.92 -13.86
CA LYS A 248 -8.13 18.70 -13.38
C LYS A 248 -8.67 17.31 -13.72
N GLU A 249 -7.79 16.31 -13.62
CA GLU A 249 -8.10 14.92 -13.95
C GLU A 249 -7.47 13.97 -12.93
N TYR A 250 -8.01 12.76 -12.83
CA TYR A 250 -7.38 11.72 -12.03
C TYR A 250 -6.25 11.07 -12.82
N GLU A 251 -5.14 10.80 -12.13
CA GLU A 251 -4.02 10.04 -12.65
C GLU A 251 -3.77 8.80 -11.79
N ILE A 252 -3.17 7.79 -12.40
CA ILE A 252 -2.70 6.61 -11.69
C ILE A 252 -1.62 7.02 -10.69
N ARG A 253 -1.76 6.61 -9.42
CA ARG A 253 -0.67 6.63 -8.44
C ARG A 253 0.05 5.29 -8.41
N THR A 254 -0.71 4.19 -8.28
CA THR A 254 -0.20 2.82 -8.29
C THR A 254 -1.20 1.86 -8.94
N LEU A 255 -0.69 0.81 -9.60
CA LEU A 255 -1.48 -0.29 -10.16
C LEU A 255 -0.90 -1.62 -9.71
N VAL A 256 -1.77 -2.50 -9.22
CA VAL A 256 -1.48 -3.93 -9.06
C VAL A 256 -2.21 -4.65 -10.19
N THR A 257 -1.50 -5.44 -10.97
CA THR A 257 -2.08 -6.25 -12.05
C THR A 257 -1.62 -7.70 -11.97
N ASP A 258 -2.18 -8.56 -12.80
CA ASP A 258 -1.71 -9.94 -12.98
C ASP A 258 -0.31 -10.04 -13.62
N LYS A 259 0.16 -8.97 -14.29
CA LYS A 259 1.51 -8.90 -14.88
C LYS A 259 2.53 -8.26 -13.96
N GLY A 260 2.13 -7.33 -13.09
CA GLY A 260 3.11 -6.48 -12.40
C GLY A 260 2.56 -5.57 -11.30
N TYR A 261 3.50 -4.90 -10.64
CA TYR A 261 3.22 -3.73 -9.80
C TYR A 261 3.80 -2.50 -10.49
N TYR A 262 2.97 -1.48 -10.69
CA TYR A 262 3.34 -0.24 -11.36
C TYR A 262 3.05 0.96 -10.47
N TYR A 263 3.84 2.02 -10.63
CA TYR A 263 3.68 3.26 -9.86
C TYR A 263 4.01 4.46 -10.73
N TYR A 264 3.40 5.60 -10.39
CA TYR A 264 3.72 6.86 -11.03
C TYR A 264 5.02 7.41 -10.46
N GLY A 265 6.03 7.55 -11.32
CA GLY A 265 7.37 7.95 -10.93
C GLY A 265 8.05 8.82 -11.98
N GLU A 266 9.18 9.39 -11.59
CA GLU A 266 10.02 10.20 -12.46
C GLU A 266 11.02 9.33 -13.23
N VAL A 267 11.17 9.61 -14.52
CA VAL A 267 12.23 9.05 -15.35
C VAL A 267 13.44 9.97 -15.26
N GLU A 268 14.40 9.56 -14.45
CA GLU A 268 15.68 10.28 -14.33
C GLU A 268 16.50 10.14 -15.62
N THR A 269 16.60 11.23 -16.38
CA THR A 269 17.59 11.39 -17.45
C THR A 269 18.81 12.16 -16.93
N GLU A 270 19.97 12.01 -17.59
CA GLU A 270 21.17 12.77 -17.21
C GLU A 270 20.92 14.28 -17.19
N GLU A 271 20.09 14.79 -18.10
CA GLU A 271 19.76 16.20 -18.20
C GLU A 271 18.88 16.68 -17.04
N CYS A 272 17.77 15.98 -16.73
CA CYS A 272 16.86 16.44 -15.68
C CYS A 272 17.44 16.28 -14.27
N VAL A 273 18.39 15.35 -14.08
CA VAL A 273 19.15 15.23 -12.81
C VAL A 273 20.21 16.32 -12.68
N LYS A 274 20.79 16.78 -13.81
CA LYS A 274 21.89 17.75 -13.82
C LYS A 274 21.42 19.20 -13.80
N TYR A 275 20.31 19.51 -14.44
CA TYR A 275 19.84 20.88 -14.67
C TYR A 275 18.55 21.16 -13.90
N GLN A 276 18.57 22.17 -13.03
CA GLN A 276 17.44 22.53 -12.15
C GLN A 276 16.19 22.99 -12.93
N ASP A 277 16.36 23.50 -14.15
CA ASP A 277 15.30 23.99 -15.02
C ASP A 277 14.70 22.92 -15.93
N ILE A 278 15.30 21.73 -16.00
CA ILE A 278 14.78 20.60 -16.77
C ILE A 278 13.99 19.68 -15.84
N LYS A 279 12.67 19.65 -15.99
CA LYS A 279 11.79 18.75 -15.23
C LYS A 279 11.92 17.32 -15.75
N CYS A 280 12.08 16.35 -14.85
CA CYS A 280 12.01 14.94 -15.23
C CYS A 280 10.60 14.58 -15.71
N GLU A 281 10.54 13.73 -16.73
CA GLU A 281 9.27 13.20 -17.24
C GLU A 281 8.64 12.28 -16.19
N LYS A 282 7.34 12.41 -15.97
CA LYS A 282 6.58 11.52 -15.08
C LYS A 282 5.73 10.58 -15.89
N LYS A 283 5.80 9.29 -15.56
CA LYS A 283 4.98 8.25 -16.19
C LYS A 283 4.77 7.07 -15.26
N ILE A 284 3.90 6.15 -15.67
CA ILE A 284 3.72 4.87 -15.00
C ILE A 284 4.96 4.00 -15.27
N LEU A 285 5.61 3.54 -14.22
CA LEU A 285 6.81 2.71 -14.25
C LEU A 285 6.52 1.34 -13.64
N GLU A 286 7.08 0.28 -14.24
CA GLU A 286 7.11 -1.06 -13.63
C GLU A 286 8.08 -1.04 -12.44
N SER A 287 7.67 -1.63 -11.32
CA SER A 287 8.55 -1.78 -10.16
C SER A 287 9.61 -2.84 -10.40
N GLU A 288 10.86 -2.39 -10.44
CA GLU A 288 12.02 -3.25 -10.51
C GLU A 288 12.14 -4.15 -9.25
N ILE A 289 11.70 -3.65 -8.07
CA ILE A 289 11.70 -4.42 -6.82
C ILE A 289 10.71 -5.57 -6.91
N TYR A 290 9.48 -5.28 -7.34
CA TYR A 290 8.48 -6.31 -7.60
C TYR A 290 8.99 -7.32 -8.63
N LYS A 291 9.58 -6.86 -9.73
CA LYS A 291 10.10 -7.71 -10.79
C LYS A 291 11.16 -8.69 -10.27
N LYS A 292 12.10 -8.21 -9.45
CA LYS A 292 13.16 -9.04 -8.84
C LYS A 292 12.61 -10.01 -7.79
N PHE A 293 11.67 -9.57 -6.95
CA PHE A 293 11.23 -10.30 -5.77
C PHE A 293 9.77 -10.80 -5.81
N SER A 294 9.15 -10.86 -6.98
CA SER A 294 7.74 -11.25 -7.15
C SER A 294 7.38 -12.59 -6.48
N LYS A 295 8.31 -13.54 -6.45
CA LYS A 295 8.12 -14.85 -5.79
C LYS A 295 8.04 -14.78 -4.27
N ASP A 296 8.57 -13.72 -3.68
CA ASP A 296 8.52 -13.48 -2.23
C ASP A 296 7.24 -12.77 -1.81
N ILE A 297 6.38 -12.38 -2.75
CA ILE A 297 5.16 -11.61 -2.47
C ILE A 297 3.96 -12.56 -2.55
N LYS A 298 3.17 -12.58 -1.46
CA LYS A 298 1.92 -13.35 -1.38
C LYS A 298 0.71 -12.50 -1.78
N TYR A 299 0.62 -11.27 -1.28
CA TYR A 299 -0.50 -10.36 -1.51
C TYR A 299 -0.03 -8.90 -1.43
N ILE A 300 -0.53 -8.03 -2.31
CA ILE A 300 -0.25 -6.59 -2.32
C ILE A 300 -1.55 -5.83 -2.01
N GLY A 301 -1.61 -5.21 -0.84
CA GLY A 301 -2.63 -4.21 -0.50
C GLY A 301 -2.11 -2.78 -0.71
N ASP A 302 -2.96 -1.78 -0.47
CA ASP A 302 -2.62 -0.37 -0.69
C ASP A 302 -1.43 0.09 0.16
N ASN A 303 -1.48 -0.25 1.43
CA ASN A 303 -0.52 0.21 2.43
C ASN A 303 0.44 -0.88 2.88
N TYR A 304 0.02 -2.16 2.81
CA TYR A 304 0.80 -3.29 3.28
C TYR A 304 0.85 -4.42 2.26
N THR A 305 1.99 -5.10 2.22
CA THR A 305 2.26 -6.27 1.40
C THR A 305 2.59 -7.45 2.32
N ILE A 306 1.94 -8.59 2.09
CA ILE A 306 2.22 -9.85 2.79
C ILE A 306 3.21 -10.65 1.93
N LEU A 307 4.29 -11.10 2.55
CA LEU A 307 5.31 -11.91 1.91
C LEU A 307 4.99 -13.40 1.99
N SER A 308 5.63 -14.19 1.12
CA SER A 308 5.51 -15.65 1.08
C SER A 308 5.97 -16.34 2.37
N ASP A 309 6.88 -15.70 3.11
CA ASP A 309 7.31 -16.14 4.44
C ASP A 309 6.39 -15.66 5.58
N ASN A 310 5.28 -14.98 5.24
CA ASN A 310 4.26 -14.38 6.11
C ASN A 310 4.69 -13.12 6.85
N SER A 311 5.86 -12.58 6.52
CA SER A 311 6.22 -11.24 6.96
C SER A 311 5.33 -10.19 6.34
N ILE A 312 5.26 -9.03 6.97
CA ILE A 312 4.52 -7.88 6.45
C ILE A 312 5.46 -6.69 6.31
N ILE A 313 5.38 -6.02 5.15
CA ILE A 313 6.09 -4.78 4.84
C ILE A 313 5.09 -3.72 4.40
N GLU A 314 5.49 -2.45 4.45
CA GLU A 314 4.74 -1.39 3.78
C GLU A 314 4.82 -1.55 2.25
N THR A 315 3.72 -1.32 1.53
CA THR A 315 3.68 -1.46 0.07
C THR A 315 4.56 -0.43 -0.65
N ASN A 316 4.79 0.73 -0.03
CA ASN A 316 5.66 1.79 -0.58
C ASN A 316 7.10 1.32 -0.84
N TYR A 317 7.59 0.28 -0.15
CA TYR A 317 8.91 -0.29 -0.43
C TYR A 317 9.00 -0.87 -1.84
N LEU A 318 7.87 -1.24 -2.47
CA LEU A 318 7.85 -1.69 -3.86
C LEU A 318 8.08 -0.55 -4.86
N THR A 319 7.93 0.73 -4.48
CA THR A 319 8.14 1.87 -5.39
C THR A 319 9.57 2.41 -5.36
N TYR A 320 10.44 1.84 -4.52
CA TYR A 320 11.81 2.30 -4.40
C TYR A 320 12.61 1.91 -5.64
N SER A 321 13.53 2.79 -6.05
CA SER A 321 14.46 2.45 -7.12
C SER A 321 15.33 1.29 -6.67
N LEU A 322 15.51 0.28 -7.52
CA LEU A 322 16.69 -0.58 -7.38
C LEU A 322 17.91 0.31 -7.56
N ASP A 323 18.76 0.35 -6.54
CA ASP A 323 20.03 1.07 -6.57
C ASP A 323 20.75 0.83 -7.91
N LYS A 324 21.36 1.88 -8.47
CA LYS A 324 21.97 1.85 -9.82
C LYS A 324 22.96 0.68 -10.02
N ASP A 325 23.57 0.21 -8.93
CA ASP A 325 24.50 -0.93 -8.91
C ASP A 325 23.83 -2.32 -8.98
N LEU A 326 22.50 -2.38 -9.01
CA LEU A 326 21.67 -3.60 -9.02
C LEU A 326 21.02 -3.90 -10.36
N ARG A 327 21.21 -3.02 -11.36
CA ARG A 327 20.64 -3.16 -12.70
C ARG A 327 21.39 -4.15 -13.60
N ASN A 328 22.40 -4.86 -13.08
CA ASN A 328 23.21 -5.86 -13.81
C ASN A 328 23.53 -7.10 -12.98
#